data_AF-A0A8T5N0L2-F1
#
_entry.id   AF-A0A8T5N0L2-F1
#
_cell.length_a   1.000
_cell.length_b   1.000
_cell.length_c   1.000
_cell.angle_alpha   90.00
_cell.angle_beta   90.00
_cell.angle_gamma   90.00
#
_symmetry.space_group_name_H-M   'P 1'
#
loop_
_entity.id
_entity.type
_entity.pdbx_description
1 polymer ?
#
loop_
_entity_poly.entity_id
_entity_poly.type
_entity_poly.pdbx_seq_one_letter_code
_entity_poly.pdbx_strand_id
1 'polypeptide(L)'
;MNKMNGALAKIKSADKTVWMTKPKPNKEFSQMIADYTILLLIDTILKEVDKKTASEIIMNAAEELGGKIFDEYVKEKITTTKEWADAVNEYVFRQMGTGVTFTEISDEKIELSVIKCSTIYRATSAPNITCPFSYGFGRGLLRKSFPEGEVIMGNTIAKGKETCGFTFLVKSKENIREKMKQMFENASVELKVEKASASEAVPAKVSDFTILCITDSVFKHIDKKTASEIVMKTAEKLGSMVFDEYLKEMPEKWTTMEWAEKTSEFIWNQQGTGIVFSEISDEKITSHVFKCPTPERAGEAPHIACPVSWGYARGVWKKAFPEGEVLMGGTMAHGAPTCEFTWFVKTSKEQAELREKMKKYLTKEEDIRML
;
A
#
# COMPACT_ATOMS: atom_id res chain seq x y z
N MET A 1 32.03 -19.19 26.03
CA MET A 1 31.50 -19.20 24.64
C MET A 1 30.02 -18.88 24.70
N ASN A 2 29.66 -17.59 24.66
CA ASN A 2 28.26 -17.17 24.59
C ASN A 2 27.76 -17.42 23.16
N LYS A 3 26.85 -18.37 22.99
CA LYS A 3 26.06 -18.51 21.76
C LYS A 3 25.16 -17.27 21.66
N MET A 4 25.61 -16.24 20.96
CA MET A 4 24.66 -15.31 20.36
C MET A 4 23.86 -16.11 19.34
N ASN A 5 22.59 -16.35 19.64
CA ASN A 5 21.64 -16.81 18.64
C ASN A 5 21.44 -15.66 17.64
N GLY A 6 22.37 -15.48 16.70
CA GLY A 6 22.33 -14.41 15.71
C GLY A 6 21.02 -14.41 14.91
N ALA A 7 20.59 -13.23 14.46
CA ALA A 7 19.37 -13.04 13.68
C ALA A 7 19.38 -13.79 12.34
N LEU A 8 20.58 -14.09 11.83
CA LEU A 8 20.83 -14.93 10.66
C LEU A 8 21.10 -16.39 11.05
N ALA A 9 20.66 -17.31 10.21
CA ALA A 9 21.11 -18.70 10.20
C ALA A 9 22.31 -18.84 9.27
N LYS A 10 23.44 -19.29 9.80
CA LYS A 10 24.63 -19.62 9.00
C LYS A 10 24.47 -21.02 8.41
N ILE A 11 24.53 -21.13 7.10
CA ILE A 11 24.52 -22.41 6.39
C ILE A 11 25.88 -22.57 5.70
N LYS A 12 26.56 -23.68 6.00
CA LYS A 12 27.84 -24.05 5.37
C LYS A 12 27.58 -25.19 4.39
N SER A 13 27.94 -24.99 3.12
CA SER A 13 28.17 -26.09 2.17
C SER A 13 29.68 -26.30 1.99
N ALA A 14 30.07 -27.36 1.26
CA ALA A 14 31.47 -27.69 1.01
C ALA A 14 32.28 -26.51 0.43
N ASP A 15 31.63 -25.68 -0.41
CA ASP A 15 32.30 -24.67 -1.22
C ASP A 15 31.90 -23.23 -0.84
N LYS A 16 30.92 -23.06 0.06
CA LYS A 16 30.31 -21.75 0.32
C LYS A 16 29.71 -21.63 1.72
N THR A 17 29.81 -20.43 2.29
CA THR A 17 28.99 -20.01 3.43
C THR A 17 27.91 -19.08 2.94
N VAL A 18 26.65 -19.35 3.30
CA VAL A 18 25.51 -18.43 3.09
C VAL A 18 24.85 -18.10 4.42
N TRP A 19 24.17 -16.96 4.45
CA TRP A 19 23.43 -16.48 5.61
C TRP A 19 21.97 -16.31 5.24
N MET A 20 21.05 -16.76 6.12
CA MET A 20 19.62 -16.74 5.84
C MET A 20 18.84 -16.09 6.97
N THR A 21 17.77 -15.37 6.64
CA THR A 21 16.82 -14.86 7.63
C THR A 21 16.13 -16.02 8.38
N LYS A 22 15.56 -15.71 9.56
CA LYS A 22 14.73 -16.61 10.36
C LYS A 22 13.32 -15.99 10.49
N PRO A 23 12.48 -16.09 9.43
CA PRO A 23 11.15 -15.48 9.41
C PRO A 23 10.35 -15.75 10.69
N LYS A 24 9.93 -14.67 11.37
CA LYS A 24 9.06 -14.72 12.55
C LYS A 24 8.03 -13.57 12.43
N PRO A 25 6.98 -13.78 11.62
CA PRO A 25 6.04 -12.72 11.29
C PRO A 25 5.42 -12.07 12.54
N ASN A 26 5.47 -10.75 12.58
CA ASN A 26 4.84 -9.93 13.60
C ASN A 26 3.63 -9.21 12.98
N LYS A 27 2.44 -9.45 13.55
CA LYS A 27 1.18 -8.91 13.03
C LYS A 27 1.09 -7.39 13.16
N GLU A 28 1.56 -6.82 14.27
CA GLU A 28 1.54 -5.37 14.49
C GLU A 28 2.47 -4.67 13.50
N PHE A 29 3.66 -5.24 13.30
CA PHE A 29 4.62 -4.76 12.31
C PHE A 29 4.07 -4.82 10.88
N SER A 30 3.42 -5.93 10.52
CA SER A 30 2.82 -6.10 9.20
C SER A 30 1.68 -5.11 8.96
N GLN A 31 0.83 -4.87 9.96
CA GLN A 31 -0.26 -3.90 9.90
C GLN A 31 0.28 -2.48 9.72
N MET A 32 1.31 -2.11 10.48
CA MET A 32 1.94 -0.79 10.43
C MET A 32 2.59 -0.51 9.06
N ILE A 33 3.25 -1.51 8.44
CA ILE A 33 3.73 -1.39 7.06
C ILE A 33 2.57 -1.14 6.10
N ALA A 34 1.48 -1.89 6.22
CA ALA A 34 0.34 -1.74 5.33
C ALA A 34 -0.28 -0.35 5.47
N ASP A 35 -0.46 0.13 6.70
CA ASP A 35 -0.98 1.46 6.98
C ASP A 35 -0.05 2.54 6.37
N TYR A 36 1.26 2.53 6.67
CA TYR A 36 2.20 3.49 6.09
C TYR A 36 2.27 3.43 4.56
N THR A 37 2.09 2.25 3.96
CA THR A 37 2.04 2.10 2.51
C THR A 37 0.86 2.87 1.92
N ILE A 38 -0.33 2.74 2.51
CA ILE A 38 -1.53 3.46 2.08
C ILE A 38 -1.29 4.98 2.17
N LEU A 39 -0.69 5.44 3.28
CA LEU A 39 -0.35 6.85 3.49
C LEU A 39 0.55 7.40 2.40
N LEU A 40 1.67 6.71 2.16
CA LEU A 40 2.69 7.15 1.22
C LEU A 40 2.25 7.01 -0.24
N LEU A 41 1.38 6.04 -0.56
CA LEU A 41 0.77 5.93 -1.88
C LEU A 41 -0.09 7.15 -2.15
N ILE A 42 -1.01 7.47 -1.23
CA ILE A 42 -1.88 8.64 -1.36
C ILE A 42 -1.05 9.92 -1.45
N ASP A 43 -0.10 10.15 -0.53
CA ASP A 43 0.76 11.34 -0.53
C ASP A 43 1.55 11.48 -1.85
N THR A 44 2.07 10.38 -2.38
CA THR A 44 2.86 10.41 -3.63
C THR A 44 1.97 10.64 -4.84
N ILE A 45 0.78 10.04 -4.91
CA ILE A 45 -0.20 10.34 -5.98
C ILE A 45 -0.50 11.84 -6.03
N LEU A 46 -0.80 12.47 -4.89
CA LEU A 46 -1.12 13.91 -4.84
C LEU A 46 0.02 14.82 -5.31
N LYS A 47 1.27 14.38 -5.12
CA LYS A 47 2.46 15.16 -5.47
C LYS A 47 2.84 15.00 -6.93
N GLU A 48 2.54 13.85 -7.52
CA GLU A 48 3.05 13.44 -8.82
C GLU A 48 2.01 13.57 -9.94
N VAL A 49 0.72 13.63 -9.63
CA VAL A 49 -0.35 13.84 -10.62
C VAL A 49 -1.19 15.06 -10.30
N ASP A 50 -1.88 15.60 -11.31
CA ASP A 50 -2.79 16.71 -11.11
C ASP A 50 -3.99 16.33 -10.22
N LYS A 51 -4.61 17.33 -9.60
CA LYS A 51 -5.68 17.14 -8.61
C LYS A 51 -6.87 16.35 -9.17
N LYS A 52 -7.22 16.55 -10.45
CA LYS A 52 -8.35 15.88 -11.08
C LYS A 52 -8.05 14.40 -11.26
N THR A 53 -6.88 14.08 -11.81
CA THR A 53 -6.41 12.69 -11.96
C THR A 53 -6.26 12.00 -10.61
N ALA A 54 -5.70 12.68 -9.59
CA ALA A 54 -5.59 12.13 -8.23
C ALA A 54 -6.97 11.75 -7.65
N SER A 55 -7.94 12.66 -7.74
CA SER A 55 -9.31 12.44 -7.26
C SER A 55 -9.95 11.23 -7.95
N GLU A 56 -9.75 11.10 -9.27
CA GLU A 56 -10.28 9.98 -10.04
C GLU A 56 -9.61 8.65 -9.67
N ILE A 57 -8.29 8.63 -9.49
CA ILE A 57 -7.56 7.44 -9.01
C ILE A 57 -8.10 7.00 -7.65
N ILE A 58 -8.19 7.93 -6.69
CA ILE A 58 -8.62 7.65 -5.32
C ILE A 58 -10.06 7.16 -5.28
N MET A 59 -10.96 7.82 -6.01
CA MET A 59 -12.37 7.47 -6.06
C MET A 59 -12.60 6.08 -6.67
N ASN A 60 -11.94 5.76 -7.78
CA ASN A 60 -12.06 4.44 -8.42
C ASN A 60 -11.46 3.33 -7.56
N ALA A 61 -10.31 3.58 -6.94
CA ALA A 61 -9.69 2.64 -6.01
C ALA A 61 -10.63 2.33 -4.84
N ALA A 62 -11.25 3.36 -4.28
CA ALA A 62 -12.18 3.20 -3.17
C ALA A 62 -13.47 2.47 -3.58
N GLU A 63 -13.99 2.70 -4.78
CA GLU A 63 -15.15 1.96 -5.30
C GLU A 63 -14.84 0.47 -5.49
N GLU A 64 -13.70 0.14 -6.07
CA GLU A 64 -13.27 -1.25 -6.20
C GLU A 64 -13.07 -1.90 -4.83
N LEU A 65 -12.47 -1.18 -3.89
CA LEU A 65 -12.28 -1.62 -2.51
C LEU A 65 -13.63 -1.89 -1.82
N GLY A 66 -14.59 -0.97 -1.91
CA GLY A 66 -15.92 -1.15 -1.33
C GLY A 66 -16.59 -2.42 -1.85
N GLY A 67 -16.48 -2.67 -3.16
CA GLY A 67 -16.96 -3.91 -3.77
C GLY A 67 -16.28 -5.16 -3.21
N LYS A 68 -14.94 -5.19 -3.13
CA LYS A 68 -14.19 -6.35 -2.60
C LYS A 68 -14.49 -6.62 -1.13
N ILE A 69 -14.63 -5.57 -0.33
CA ILE A 69 -14.99 -5.66 1.09
C ILE A 69 -16.40 -6.21 1.26
N PHE A 70 -17.34 -5.78 0.42
CA PHE A 70 -18.68 -6.35 0.40
C PHE A 70 -18.63 -7.85 0.11
N ASP A 71 -17.98 -8.28 -0.99
CA ASP A 71 -17.90 -9.70 -1.36
C ASP A 71 -17.24 -10.56 -0.26
N GLU A 72 -16.24 -10.00 0.43
CA GLU A 72 -15.50 -10.70 1.47
C GLU A 72 -16.31 -10.91 2.76
N TYR A 73 -17.01 -9.87 3.20
CA TYR A 73 -17.62 -9.81 4.53
C TYR A 73 -19.15 -9.94 4.50
N VAL A 74 -19.81 -9.39 3.49
CA VAL A 74 -21.25 -9.50 3.28
C VAL A 74 -21.51 -10.70 2.35
N LYS A 75 -21.48 -11.90 2.94
CA LYS A 75 -21.69 -13.17 2.24
C LYS A 75 -23.15 -13.49 1.94
N GLU A 76 -24.05 -12.67 2.47
CA GLU A 76 -25.48 -12.86 2.36
C GLU A 76 -26.02 -12.29 1.05
N LYS A 77 -27.09 -12.90 0.53
CA LYS A 77 -27.80 -12.36 -0.62
C LYS A 77 -28.71 -11.24 -0.15
N ILE A 78 -28.37 -10.02 -0.53
CA ILE A 78 -29.16 -8.82 -0.23
C ILE A 78 -30.23 -8.61 -1.30
N THR A 79 -31.47 -8.39 -0.87
CA THR A 79 -32.61 -8.13 -1.76
C THR A 79 -33.36 -6.84 -1.43
N THR A 80 -33.21 -6.31 -0.21
CA THR A 80 -33.83 -5.04 0.22
C THR A 80 -32.81 -4.04 0.74
N THR A 81 -33.17 -2.76 0.77
CA THR A 81 -32.34 -1.68 1.34
C THR A 81 -32.11 -1.85 2.84
N LYS A 82 -33.09 -2.41 3.56
CA LYS A 82 -32.96 -2.71 4.99
C LYS A 82 -31.94 -3.82 5.24
N GLU A 83 -32.03 -4.93 4.50
CA GLU A 83 -31.04 -6.01 4.56
C GLU A 83 -29.63 -5.48 4.25
N TRP A 84 -29.51 -4.62 3.23
CA TRP A 84 -28.24 -4.00 2.89
C TRP A 84 -27.69 -3.17 4.05
N ALA A 85 -28.51 -2.30 4.63
CA ALA A 85 -28.10 -1.41 5.72
C ALA A 85 -27.64 -2.18 6.95
N ASP A 86 -28.37 -3.25 7.30
CA ASP A 86 -28.03 -4.11 8.43
C ASP A 86 -26.71 -4.85 8.19
N ALA A 87 -26.58 -5.51 7.03
CA ALA A 87 -25.40 -6.29 6.69
C ALA A 87 -24.14 -5.42 6.59
N VAL A 88 -24.22 -4.25 5.94
CA VAL A 88 -23.07 -3.34 5.81
C VAL A 88 -22.70 -2.74 7.17
N ASN A 89 -23.67 -2.42 8.03
CA ASN A 89 -23.36 -1.95 9.38
C ASN A 89 -22.66 -3.03 10.23
N GLU A 90 -23.20 -4.25 10.22
CA GLU A 90 -22.69 -5.36 11.03
C GLU A 90 -21.32 -5.86 10.55
N TYR A 91 -21.19 -6.12 9.25
CA TYR A 91 -20.05 -6.83 8.69
C TYR A 91 -18.97 -5.91 8.14
N VAL A 92 -19.27 -4.63 7.88
CA VAL A 92 -18.29 -3.68 7.33
C VAL A 92 -18.00 -2.56 8.32
N PHE A 93 -18.96 -1.68 8.61
CA PHE A 93 -18.68 -0.47 9.39
C PHE A 93 -18.25 -0.78 10.83
N ARG A 94 -18.93 -1.70 11.53
CA ARG A 94 -18.52 -2.14 12.88
C ARG A 94 -17.13 -2.77 12.89
N GLN A 95 -16.80 -3.60 11.89
CA GLN A 95 -15.47 -4.23 11.79
C GLN A 95 -14.36 -3.21 11.54
N MET A 96 -14.69 -2.09 10.90
CA MET A 96 -13.76 -0.98 10.65
C MET A 96 -13.77 0.06 11.79
N GLY A 97 -14.45 -0.20 12.91
CA GLY A 97 -14.60 0.75 14.03
C GLY A 97 -15.26 2.07 13.61
N THR A 98 -16.11 2.02 12.58
CA THR A 98 -16.79 3.18 11.99
C THR A 98 -18.19 3.29 12.57
N GLY A 99 -18.46 4.38 13.29
CA GLY A 99 -19.79 4.67 13.81
C GLY A 99 -20.68 5.27 12.72
N VAL A 100 -21.84 4.66 12.48
CA VAL A 100 -22.84 5.14 11.52
C VAL A 100 -24.21 5.27 12.18
N THR A 101 -24.95 6.30 11.77
CA THR A 101 -26.35 6.51 12.14
C THR A 101 -27.18 6.57 10.87
N PHE A 102 -28.10 5.62 10.71
CA PHE A 102 -29.08 5.66 9.63
C PHE A 102 -30.22 6.60 10.02
N THR A 103 -30.46 7.62 9.19
CA THR A 103 -31.52 8.61 9.41
C THR A 103 -32.77 8.30 8.61
N GLU A 104 -32.62 7.59 7.49
CA GLU A 104 -33.74 7.12 6.67
C GLU A 104 -33.36 5.81 5.99
N ILE A 105 -34.30 4.84 5.96
CA ILE A 105 -34.20 3.63 5.17
C ILE A 105 -35.57 3.43 4.51
N SER A 106 -35.60 3.51 3.18
CA SER A 106 -36.77 3.21 2.35
C SER A 106 -36.37 2.33 1.19
N ASP A 107 -37.34 1.83 0.41
CA ASP A 107 -37.06 0.97 -0.74
C ASP A 107 -36.26 1.69 -1.85
N GLU A 108 -36.30 3.03 -1.87
CA GLU A 108 -35.65 3.84 -2.91
C GLU A 108 -34.31 4.43 -2.47
N LYS A 109 -34.14 4.72 -1.16
CA LYS A 109 -32.93 5.36 -0.65
C LYS A 109 -32.60 5.01 0.80
N ILE A 110 -31.33 5.20 1.13
CA ILE A 110 -30.78 5.10 2.48
C ILE A 110 -30.04 6.39 2.79
N GLU A 111 -30.36 7.04 3.90
CA GLU A 111 -29.63 8.19 4.39
C GLU A 111 -28.89 7.80 5.66
N LEU A 112 -27.60 8.11 5.71
CA LEU A 112 -26.78 7.86 6.88
C LEU A 112 -25.78 8.99 7.12
N SER A 113 -25.42 9.13 8.39
CA SER A 113 -24.33 9.98 8.86
C SER A 113 -23.22 9.13 9.45
N VAL A 114 -21.99 9.39 9.03
CA VAL A 114 -20.78 8.74 9.56
C VAL A 114 -20.17 9.65 10.62
N ILE A 115 -20.07 9.12 11.85
CA ILE A 115 -19.56 9.83 13.04
C ILE A 115 -18.04 9.68 13.16
N LYS A 116 -17.48 8.57 12.69
CA LYS A 116 -16.03 8.28 12.76
C LYS A 116 -15.60 7.44 11.56
N CYS A 117 -14.92 8.01 10.57
CA CYS A 117 -14.41 7.26 9.40
C CYS A 117 -12.96 6.83 9.65
N SER A 118 -12.74 5.66 10.25
CA SER A 118 -11.40 5.33 10.77
C SER A 118 -10.36 5.04 9.67
N THR A 119 -10.76 4.65 8.46
CA THR A 119 -9.82 4.07 7.48
C THR A 119 -9.04 5.10 6.64
N ILE A 120 -9.56 6.33 6.46
CA ILE A 120 -8.91 7.37 5.65
C ILE A 120 -8.62 8.63 6.46
N TYR A 121 -9.35 8.88 7.56
CA TYR A 121 -8.97 9.96 8.49
C TYR A 121 -7.64 9.68 9.18
N ARG A 122 -7.24 8.41 9.31
CA ARG A 122 -5.88 8.03 9.73
C ARG A 122 -4.82 8.55 8.75
N ALA A 123 -5.22 8.75 7.49
CA ALA A 123 -4.28 8.95 6.41
C ALA A 123 -4.00 10.38 6.03
N THR A 124 -5.05 11.16 5.89
CA THR A 124 -4.93 12.56 5.55
C THR A 124 -6.12 13.30 6.13
N SER A 125 -5.90 14.49 6.69
CA SER A 125 -6.99 15.42 7.01
C SER A 125 -7.48 16.17 5.76
N ALA A 126 -7.07 15.76 4.55
CA ALA A 126 -7.25 16.49 3.32
C ALA A 126 -8.64 16.19 2.69
N PRO A 127 -9.56 17.17 2.63
CA PRO A 127 -10.91 17.01 2.07
C PRO A 127 -10.96 16.46 0.65
N ASN A 128 -10.00 16.85 -0.18
CA ASN A 128 -9.85 16.45 -1.57
C ASN A 128 -9.46 14.97 -1.74
N ILE A 129 -9.38 14.21 -0.64
CA ILE A 129 -8.98 12.79 -0.60
C ILE A 129 -10.02 12.00 0.17
N THR A 130 -10.30 12.45 1.40
CA THR A 130 -11.23 11.77 2.30
C THR A 130 -12.64 11.71 1.70
N CYS A 131 -13.07 12.77 1.01
CA CYS A 131 -14.37 12.82 0.35
C CYS A 131 -14.46 11.91 -0.90
N PRO A 132 -13.58 12.01 -1.92
CA PRO A 132 -13.65 11.12 -3.08
C PRO A 132 -13.47 9.65 -2.70
N PHE A 133 -12.62 9.33 -1.73
CA PHE A 133 -12.50 7.96 -1.23
C PHE A 133 -13.79 7.51 -0.56
N SER A 134 -14.34 8.27 0.41
CA SER A 134 -15.54 7.85 1.13
C SER A 134 -16.74 7.68 0.20
N TYR A 135 -16.88 8.58 -0.78
CA TYR A 135 -17.87 8.47 -1.85
C TYR A 135 -17.67 7.19 -2.67
N GLY A 136 -16.46 6.96 -3.18
CA GLY A 136 -16.14 5.76 -3.96
C GLY A 136 -16.43 4.48 -3.17
N PHE A 137 -15.94 4.38 -1.93
CA PHE A 137 -16.14 3.23 -1.05
C PHE A 137 -17.62 2.93 -0.81
N GLY A 138 -18.41 3.93 -0.43
CA GLY A 138 -19.86 3.77 -0.26
C GLY A 138 -20.54 3.31 -1.55
N ARG A 139 -20.16 3.91 -2.69
CA ARG A 139 -20.71 3.54 -3.99
C ARG A 139 -20.37 2.10 -4.39
N GLY A 140 -19.16 1.64 -4.07
CA GLY A 140 -18.73 0.26 -4.27
C GLY A 140 -19.55 -0.74 -3.45
N LEU A 141 -19.76 -0.46 -2.15
CA LEU A 141 -20.61 -1.26 -1.28
C LEU A 141 -22.05 -1.35 -1.80
N LEU A 142 -22.60 -0.22 -2.27
CA LEU A 142 -23.98 -0.15 -2.76
C LEU A 142 -24.17 -0.97 -4.04
N ARG A 143 -23.28 -0.79 -5.01
CA ARG A 143 -23.41 -1.35 -6.36
C ARG A 143 -23.29 -2.86 -6.42
N LYS A 144 -22.81 -3.49 -5.35
CA LYS A 144 -22.83 -4.95 -5.21
C LYS A 144 -24.22 -5.52 -5.05
N SER A 145 -25.12 -4.78 -4.41
CA SER A 145 -26.53 -5.18 -4.24
C SER A 145 -27.45 -4.47 -5.22
N PHE A 146 -27.13 -3.22 -5.59
CA PHE A 146 -27.96 -2.38 -6.46
C PHE A 146 -27.10 -1.79 -7.59
N PRO A 147 -26.95 -2.50 -8.73
CA PRO A 147 -26.02 -2.09 -9.79
C PRO A 147 -26.27 -0.71 -10.40
N GLU A 148 -27.52 -0.26 -10.41
CA GLU A 148 -27.94 1.09 -10.86
C GLU A 148 -27.85 2.16 -9.75
N GLY A 149 -27.35 1.78 -8.58
CA GLY A 149 -27.28 2.63 -7.42
C GLY A 149 -26.23 3.74 -7.53
N GLU A 150 -26.53 4.87 -6.91
CA GLU A 150 -25.65 6.04 -6.83
C GLU A 150 -25.58 6.58 -5.40
N VAL A 151 -24.52 7.32 -5.11
CA VAL A 151 -24.30 7.93 -3.80
C VAL A 151 -24.26 9.44 -3.96
N ILE A 152 -24.85 10.17 -3.03
CA ILE A 152 -24.69 11.62 -2.91
C ILE A 152 -23.99 11.86 -1.59
N MET A 153 -22.86 12.58 -1.65
CA MET A 153 -22.17 13.03 -0.46
C MET A 153 -22.61 14.45 -0.14
N GLY A 154 -23.22 14.64 1.03
CA GLY A 154 -23.78 15.92 1.47
C GLY A 154 -22.78 16.76 2.26
N ASN A 155 -23.13 17.04 3.51
CA ASN A 155 -22.24 17.71 4.46
C ASN A 155 -21.07 16.80 4.84
N THR A 156 -19.88 17.38 5.00
CA THR A 156 -18.65 16.61 5.24
C THR A 156 -17.88 17.21 6.40
N ILE A 157 -17.17 16.39 7.18
CA ILE A 157 -16.28 16.86 8.26
C ILE A 157 -15.20 17.81 7.72
N ALA A 158 -14.75 17.58 6.49
CA ALA A 158 -13.92 18.50 5.71
C ALA A 158 -14.43 19.95 5.60
N LYS A 159 -15.73 20.18 5.78
CA LYS A 159 -16.41 21.50 5.77
C LYS A 159 -16.69 21.99 7.21
N GLY A 160 -15.96 21.48 8.21
CA GLY A 160 -16.13 21.85 9.63
C GLY A 160 -17.37 21.26 10.29
N LYS A 161 -17.88 20.13 9.78
CA LYS A 161 -19.05 19.42 10.34
C LYS A 161 -18.61 18.29 11.26
N GLU A 162 -19.48 17.89 12.18
CA GLU A 162 -19.19 16.78 13.11
C GLU A 162 -19.32 15.40 12.44
N THR A 163 -20.08 15.30 11.34
CA THR A 163 -20.33 14.04 10.63
C THR A 163 -20.28 14.23 9.11
N CYS A 164 -20.06 13.13 8.39
CA CYS A 164 -20.22 13.07 6.93
C CYS A 164 -21.58 12.44 6.58
N GLY A 165 -22.42 13.18 5.87
CA GLY A 165 -23.74 12.71 5.41
C GLY A 165 -23.67 12.08 4.03
N PHE A 166 -24.34 10.94 3.88
CA PHE A 166 -24.45 10.19 2.64
C PHE A 166 -25.91 9.82 2.36
N THR A 167 -26.31 9.98 1.11
CA THR A 167 -27.58 9.47 0.58
C THR A 167 -27.24 8.43 -0.47
N PHE A 168 -27.62 7.19 -0.22
CA PHE A 168 -27.50 6.07 -1.16
C PHE A 168 -28.84 5.91 -1.86
N LEU A 169 -28.85 6.03 -3.18
CA LEU A 169 -30.03 5.85 -4.03
C LEU A 169 -29.93 4.47 -4.67
N VAL A 170 -30.96 3.64 -4.55
CA VAL A 170 -30.99 2.29 -5.13
C VAL A 170 -30.95 2.33 -6.66
N LYS A 171 -31.48 3.39 -7.24
CA LYS A 171 -31.51 3.63 -8.68
C LYS A 171 -31.44 5.12 -8.96
N SER A 172 -30.59 5.52 -9.92
CA SER A 172 -30.59 6.89 -10.43
C SER A 172 -30.33 6.92 -11.94
N LYS A 173 -31.04 7.80 -12.65
CA LYS A 173 -30.78 8.13 -14.05
C LYS A 173 -29.95 9.40 -14.21
N GLU A 174 -29.69 10.12 -13.12
CA GLU A 174 -28.88 11.33 -13.14
C GLU A 174 -27.38 10.99 -13.16
N ASN A 175 -26.59 11.83 -13.82
CA ASN A 175 -25.13 11.71 -13.79
C ASN A 175 -24.55 12.25 -12.46
N ILE A 176 -24.91 11.59 -11.34
CA ILE A 176 -24.50 11.97 -9.99
C ILE A 176 -22.99 11.87 -9.82
N ARG A 177 -22.36 10.84 -10.42
CA ARG A 177 -20.91 10.66 -10.37
C ARG A 177 -20.15 11.87 -10.87
N GLU A 178 -20.56 12.45 -11.99
CA GLU A 178 -19.91 13.64 -12.54
C GLU A 178 -20.13 14.87 -11.65
N LYS A 179 -21.33 15.04 -11.09
CA LYS A 179 -21.60 16.10 -10.10
C LYS A 179 -20.71 15.97 -8.86
N MET A 180 -20.50 14.75 -8.35
CA MET A 180 -19.62 14.49 -7.21
C MET A 180 -18.15 14.75 -7.55
N LYS A 181 -17.68 14.33 -8.74
CA LYS A 181 -16.34 14.64 -9.24
C LYS A 181 -16.06 16.15 -9.22
N GLN A 182 -16.95 16.95 -9.80
CA GLN A 182 -16.84 18.41 -9.82
C GLN A 182 -16.81 19.01 -8.42
N MET A 183 -17.59 18.47 -7.48
CA MET A 183 -17.56 18.90 -6.08
C MET A 183 -16.18 18.65 -5.43
N PHE A 184 -15.56 17.49 -5.68
CA PHE A 184 -14.25 17.15 -5.11
C PHE A 184 -13.11 17.98 -5.72
N GLU A 185 -13.16 18.26 -7.02
CA GLU A 185 -12.22 19.15 -7.70
C GLU A 185 -12.21 20.55 -7.08
N ASN A 186 -13.39 21.06 -6.72
CA ASN A 186 -13.57 22.39 -6.12
C ASN A 186 -13.27 22.45 -4.61
N ALA A 187 -13.11 21.31 -3.93
CA ALA A 187 -12.75 21.28 -2.52
C ALA A 187 -11.25 21.66 -2.34
N SER A 188 -10.95 22.94 -2.13
CA SER A 188 -9.62 23.47 -1.85
C SER A 188 -9.55 24.05 -0.44
N VAL A 189 -9.35 23.19 0.56
CA VAL A 189 -9.00 23.67 1.90
C VAL A 189 -7.80 22.86 2.39
N GLU A 190 -6.67 23.55 2.54
CA GLU A 190 -5.53 23.04 3.28
C GLU A 190 -5.90 22.99 4.76
N LEU A 191 -6.07 21.78 5.30
CA LEU A 191 -6.16 21.57 6.74
C LEU A 191 -4.78 21.21 7.26
N LYS A 192 -4.34 21.93 8.30
CA LYS A 192 -3.12 21.59 9.05
C LYS A 192 -3.30 20.21 9.67
N VAL A 193 -2.33 19.34 9.41
CA VAL A 193 -2.29 17.96 9.90
C VAL A 193 -1.98 17.97 11.39
N GLU A 194 -2.95 17.61 12.23
CA GLU A 194 -2.64 17.07 13.56
C GLU A 194 -2.64 15.55 13.47
N LYS A 195 -1.54 14.91 13.89
CA LYS A 195 -1.43 13.46 13.97
C LYS A 195 -2.52 12.94 14.89
N ALA A 196 -3.53 12.27 14.34
CA ALA A 196 -4.50 11.53 15.14
C ALA A 196 -3.81 10.34 15.81
N SER A 197 -4.12 10.10 17.08
CA SER A 197 -3.68 8.91 17.82
C SER A 197 -4.27 7.64 17.19
N ALA A 198 -3.50 6.56 17.26
CA ALA A 198 -3.90 5.25 16.74
C ALA A 198 -5.21 4.79 17.40
N SER A 199 -6.25 4.60 16.59
CA SER A 199 -7.50 3.93 16.96
C SER A 199 -7.47 2.49 16.44
N GLU A 200 -8.24 1.60 17.07
CA GLU A 200 -8.42 0.16 16.81
C GLU A 200 -7.92 -0.38 15.46
N ALA A 201 -7.18 -1.49 15.49
CA ALA A 201 -6.58 -2.10 14.31
C ALA A 201 -7.64 -2.43 13.23
N VAL A 202 -7.46 -1.87 12.03
CA VAL A 202 -8.22 -2.29 10.84
C VAL A 202 -7.82 -3.73 10.52
N PRO A 203 -8.74 -4.62 10.08
CA PRO A 203 -8.35 -5.98 9.74
C PRO A 203 -7.31 -5.96 8.60
N ALA A 204 -6.20 -6.69 8.77
CA ALA A 204 -5.07 -6.71 7.81
C ALA A 204 -5.48 -6.94 6.34
N LYS A 205 -6.52 -7.76 6.12
CA LYS A 205 -7.05 -8.04 4.79
C LYS A 205 -7.64 -6.80 4.09
N VAL A 206 -8.18 -5.84 4.85
CA VAL A 206 -8.69 -4.56 4.32
C VAL A 206 -7.53 -3.68 3.88
N SER A 207 -6.45 -3.62 4.65
CA SER A 207 -5.26 -2.84 4.26
C SER A 207 -4.62 -3.40 3.01
N ASP A 208 -4.50 -4.72 2.90
CA ASP A 208 -4.01 -5.39 1.68
C ASP A 208 -4.87 -5.04 0.45
N PHE A 209 -6.20 -5.15 0.55
CA PHE A 209 -7.09 -4.78 -0.54
C PHE A 209 -6.99 -3.29 -0.90
N THR A 210 -6.78 -2.43 0.09
CA THR A 210 -6.64 -0.98 -0.14
C THR A 210 -5.40 -0.68 -0.98
N ILE A 211 -4.24 -1.27 -0.63
CA ILE A 211 -2.99 -1.12 -1.38
C ILE A 211 -3.17 -1.60 -2.81
N LEU A 212 -3.80 -2.77 -3.01
CA LEU A 212 -4.04 -3.32 -4.34
C LEU A 212 -4.94 -2.42 -5.18
N CYS A 213 -6.10 -2.02 -4.64
CA CYS A 213 -7.06 -1.19 -5.40
C CYS A 213 -6.48 0.19 -5.74
N ILE A 214 -5.71 0.81 -4.84
CA ILE A 214 -5.02 2.08 -5.14
C ILE A 214 -4.01 1.86 -6.26
N THR A 215 -3.17 0.83 -6.15
CA THR A 215 -2.12 0.59 -7.14
C THR A 215 -2.70 0.26 -8.51
N ASP A 216 -3.68 -0.63 -8.58
CA ASP A 216 -4.40 -0.95 -9.83
C ASP A 216 -5.04 0.30 -10.44
N SER A 217 -5.64 1.16 -9.61
CA SER A 217 -6.24 2.41 -10.08
C SER A 217 -5.20 3.37 -10.65
N VAL A 218 -4.01 3.47 -10.05
CA VAL A 218 -2.89 4.24 -10.63
C VAL A 218 -2.56 3.72 -12.03
N PHE A 219 -2.33 2.41 -12.20
CA PHE A 219 -2.01 1.82 -13.51
C PHE A 219 -3.13 1.94 -14.56
N LYS A 220 -4.39 2.11 -14.14
CA LYS A 220 -5.54 2.30 -15.04
C LYS A 220 -5.67 3.75 -15.55
N HIS A 221 -5.23 4.75 -14.79
CA HIS A 221 -5.55 6.16 -15.06
C HIS A 221 -4.37 7.01 -15.52
N ILE A 222 -3.14 6.53 -15.36
CA ILE A 222 -1.94 7.19 -15.87
C ILE A 222 -1.08 6.22 -16.67
N ASP A 223 -0.12 6.75 -17.41
CA ASP A 223 0.78 5.93 -18.20
C ASP A 223 1.63 5.01 -17.29
N LYS A 224 2.02 3.85 -17.83
CA LYS A 224 2.72 2.81 -17.06
C LYS A 224 4.03 3.29 -16.46
N LYS A 225 4.76 4.17 -17.15
CA LYS A 225 6.02 4.70 -16.67
C LYS A 225 5.80 5.55 -15.42
N THR A 226 4.89 6.51 -15.49
CA THR A 226 4.53 7.36 -14.35
C THR A 226 3.95 6.52 -13.20
N ALA A 227 3.09 5.54 -13.50
CA ALA A 227 2.55 4.61 -12.50
C ALA A 227 3.65 3.85 -11.74
N SER A 228 4.59 3.25 -12.46
CA SER A 228 5.72 2.56 -11.85
C SER A 228 6.61 3.52 -11.05
N GLU A 229 6.86 4.73 -11.54
CA GLU A 229 7.63 5.74 -10.79
C GLU A 229 6.98 6.12 -9.47
N ILE A 230 5.65 6.34 -9.44
CA ILE A 230 4.89 6.59 -8.22
C ILE A 230 5.08 5.44 -7.23
N VAL A 231 4.86 4.20 -7.69
CA VAL A 231 4.94 3.01 -6.85
C VAL A 231 6.35 2.81 -6.29
N MET A 232 7.39 2.99 -7.12
CA MET A 232 8.78 2.89 -6.68
C MET A 232 9.15 3.97 -5.68
N LYS A 233 8.78 5.24 -5.92
CA LYS A 233 9.03 6.36 -5.00
C LYS A 233 8.34 6.13 -3.65
N THR A 234 7.09 5.66 -3.66
CA THR A 234 6.37 5.29 -2.44
C THR A 234 7.08 4.19 -1.67
N ALA A 235 7.47 3.11 -2.36
CA ALA A 235 8.13 1.99 -1.72
C ALA A 235 9.53 2.37 -1.18
N GLU A 236 10.29 3.22 -1.89
CA GLU A 236 11.58 3.75 -1.42
C GLU A 236 11.41 4.60 -0.14
N LYS A 237 10.42 5.50 -0.10
CA LYS A 237 10.09 6.25 1.13
C LYS A 237 9.69 5.32 2.28
N LEU A 238 8.88 4.29 2.00
CA LEU A 238 8.45 3.31 2.99
C LEU A 238 9.63 2.54 3.58
N GLY A 239 10.53 2.04 2.72
CA GLY A 239 11.74 1.32 3.16
C GLY A 239 12.62 2.20 4.03
N SER A 240 12.77 3.47 3.65
CA SER A 240 13.48 4.47 4.45
C SER A 240 12.84 4.73 5.82
N MET A 241 11.51 4.86 5.89
CA MET A 241 10.79 5.07 7.15
C MET A 241 10.87 3.86 8.08
N VAL A 242 10.69 2.65 7.54
CA VAL A 242 10.80 1.40 8.32
C VAL A 242 12.22 1.25 8.87
N PHE A 243 13.23 1.61 8.08
CA PHE A 243 14.62 1.64 8.56
C PHE A 243 14.78 2.60 9.75
N ASP A 244 14.33 3.86 9.62
CA ASP A 244 14.44 4.86 10.70
C ASP A 244 13.72 4.43 11.98
N GLU A 245 12.53 3.84 11.86
CA GLU A 245 11.70 3.50 13.01
C GLU A 245 12.20 2.27 13.78
N TYR A 246 12.76 1.28 13.08
CA TYR A 246 13.12 -0.03 13.66
C TYR A 246 14.61 -0.27 13.83
N LEU A 247 15.45 0.57 13.23
CA LEU A 247 16.89 0.58 13.44
C LEU A 247 17.29 1.88 14.14
N LYS A 248 16.73 2.09 15.35
CA LYS A 248 16.89 3.32 16.15
C LYS A 248 18.33 3.63 16.56
N GLU A 249 19.15 2.59 16.74
CA GLU A 249 20.58 2.70 17.02
C GLU A 249 21.36 2.48 15.73
N MET A 250 21.63 3.56 15.02
CA MET A 250 22.43 3.53 13.79
C MET A 250 23.90 3.80 14.12
N PRO A 251 24.83 2.93 13.74
CA PRO A 251 26.24 3.29 13.77
C PRO A 251 26.51 4.43 12.78
N GLU A 252 27.53 5.26 13.06
CA GLU A 252 27.96 6.33 12.13
C GLU A 252 28.36 5.77 10.76
N LYS A 253 28.84 4.52 10.73
CA LYS A 253 29.19 3.80 9.51
C LYS A 253 28.76 2.34 9.62
N TRP A 254 28.08 1.87 8.59
CA TRP A 254 27.67 0.47 8.46
C TRP A 254 28.73 -0.36 7.76
N THR A 255 28.99 -1.57 8.25
CA THR A 255 29.48 -2.66 7.39
C THR A 255 28.31 -3.40 6.75
N THR A 256 28.56 -4.09 5.63
CA THR A 256 27.54 -4.88 4.94
C THR A 256 27.02 -6.05 5.78
N MET A 257 27.87 -6.66 6.60
CA MET A 257 27.48 -7.73 7.53
C MET A 257 26.59 -7.21 8.66
N GLU A 258 26.96 -6.10 9.31
CA GLU A 258 26.13 -5.50 10.37
C GLU A 258 24.77 -5.10 9.82
N TRP A 259 24.74 -4.53 8.61
CA TRP A 259 23.49 -4.20 7.93
C TRP A 259 22.63 -5.44 7.70
N ALA A 260 23.22 -6.51 7.17
CA ALA A 260 22.50 -7.76 6.90
C ALA A 260 21.93 -8.37 8.19
N GLU A 261 22.70 -8.39 9.28
CA GLU A 261 22.26 -8.93 10.57
C GLU A 261 21.13 -8.10 11.18
N LYS A 262 21.32 -6.78 11.29
CA LYS A 262 20.36 -5.88 11.94
C LYS A 262 19.06 -5.78 11.16
N THR A 263 19.13 -5.62 9.84
CA THR A 263 17.91 -5.56 9.00
C THR A 263 17.18 -6.90 8.99
N SER A 264 17.91 -8.02 9.07
CA SER A 264 17.29 -9.33 9.24
C SER A 264 16.52 -9.43 10.55
N GLU A 265 17.10 -8.99 11.66
CA GLU A 265 16.47 -9.04 12.99
C GLU A 265 15.20 -8.19 13.08
N PHE A 266 15.31 -6.92 12.69
CA PHE A 266 14.33 -5.89 13.00
C PHE A 266 13.34 -5.61 11.88
N ILE A 267 13.66 -6.01 10.64
CA ILE A 267 12.82 -5.77 9.46
C ILE A 267 12.40 -7.09 8.83
N TRP A 268 13.33 -7.81 8.18
CA TRP A 268 12.99 -8.94 7.33
C TRP A 268 12.33 -10.08 8.10
N ASN A 269 12.86 -10.46 9.27
CA ASN A 269 12.27 -11.49 10.11
C ASN A 269 10.88 -11.09 10.60
N GLN A 270 10.68 -9.82 10.99
CA GLN A 270 9.41 -9.31 11.49
C GLN A 270 8.32 -9.29 10.41
N GLN A 271 8.69 -9.05 9.14
CA GLN A 271 7.78 -9.20 8.00
C GLN A 271 7.45 -10.65 7.67
N GLY A 272 8.32 -11.58 8.08
CA GLY A 272 8.30 -12.94 7.56
C GLY A 272 8.98 -13.09 6.20
N THR A 273 9.78 -12.11 5.78
CA THR A 273 10.53 -12.10 4.52
C THR A 273 11.70 -13.07 4.58
N GLY A 274 11.75 -13.98 3.62
CA GLY A 274 12.81 -14.96 3.46
C GLY A 274 13.91 -14.43 2.55
N ILE A 275 15.11 -14.21 3.09
CA ILE A 275 16.28 -13.72 2.35
C ILE A 275 17.46 -14.65 2.60
N VAL A 276 18.12 -15.07 1.51
CA VAL A 276 19.43 -15.71 1.54
C VAL A 276 20.46 -14.71 1.02
N PHE A 277 21.42 -14.34 1.86
CA PHE A 277 22.60 -13.59 1.48
C PHE A 277 23.65 -14.57 0.94
N SER A 278 23.78 -14.58 -0.38
CA SER A 278 24.64 -15.50 -1.12
C SER A 278 26.07 -14.95 -1.25
N GLU A 279 26.28 -13.65 -1.10
CA GLU A 279 27.59 -13.02 -1.04
C GLU A 279 27.51 -11.81 -0.12
N ILE A 280 28.49 -11.63 0.77
CA ILE A 280 28.63 -10.44 1.62
C ILE A 280 30.12 -10.06 1.58
N SER A 281 30.44 -8.90 1.01
CA SER A 281 31.76 -8.29 1.00
C SER A 281 31.67 -6.83 1.44
N ASP A 282 32.81 -6.16 1.60
CA ASP A 282 32.83 -4.74 1.98
C ASP A 282 32.26 -3.83 0.89
N GLU A 283 32.17 -4.30 -0.36
CA GLU A 283 31.72 -3.53 -1.52
C GLU A 283 30.27 -3.82 -1.92
N LYS A 284 29.80 -5.06 -1.71
CA LYS A 284 28.47 -5.48 -2.12
C LYS A 284 27.90 -6.64 -1.33
N ILE A 285 26.58 -6.78 -1.43
CA ILE A 285 25.83 -7.97 -1.02
C ILE A 285 25.12 -8.53 -2.25
N THR A 286 25.03 -9.85 -2.37
CA THR A 286 24.12 -10.53 -3.29
C THR A 286 23.11 -11.31 -2.48
N SER A 287 21.82 -11.19 -2.79
CA SER A 287 20.77 -11.88 -2.06
C SER A 287 19.66 -12.44 -2.95
N HIS A 288 19.02 -13.49 -2.46
CA HIS A 288 17.85 -14.12 -3.06
C HIS A 288 16.69 -14.07 -2.08
N VAL A 289 15.58 -13.49 -2.53
CA VAL A 289 14.34 -13.34 -1.76
C VAL A 289 13.32 -14.37 -2.26
N PHE A 290 12.93 -15.28 -1.39
CA PHE A 290 12.01 -16.38 -1.70
C PHE A 290 10.61 -16.18 -1.10
N LYS A 291 10.46 -15.25 -0.17
CA LYS A 291 9.17 -14.74 0.30
C LYS A 291 9.23 -13.22 0.26
N CYS A 292 8.53 -12.64 -0.71
CA CYS A 292 8.60 -11.23 -1.04
C CYS A 292 8.11 -10.36 0.15
N PRO A 293 8.75 -9.21 0.44
CA PRO A 293 8.25 -8.27 1.45
C PRO A 293 6.95 -7.58 1.01
N THR A 294 6.65 -7.60 -0.29
CA THR A 294 5.39 -7.15 -0.87
C THR A 294 4.31 -8.20 -0.60
N PRO A 295 3.03 -7.83 -0.37
CA PRO A 295 1.98 -8.81 -0.10
C PRO A 295 2.04 -9.94 -1.14
N GLU A 296 2.10 -11.20 -0.69
CA GLU A 296 2.17 -12.41 -1.54
C GLU A 296 1.07 -12.45 -2.64
N ARG A 297 0.04 -11.61 -2.48
CA ARG A 297 -1.09 -11.43 -3.39
C ARG A 297 -0.85 -10.49 -4.58
N ALA A 298 0.29 -9.79 -4.66
CA ALA A 298 0.71 -9.14 -5.91
C ALA A 298 1.10 -10.17 -6.99
N GLY A 299 1.02 -11.48 -6.69
CA GLY A 299 1.21 -12.59 -7.62
C GLY A 299 0.32 -12.57 -8.87
N GLU A 300 -0.74 -11.75 -8.89
CA GLU A 300 -1.57 -11.53 -10.09
C GLU A 300 -1.11 -10.32 -10.94
N ALA A 301 -0.20 -9.48 -10.45
CA ALA A 301 0.27 -8.27 -11.12
C ALA A 301 1.80 -8.07 -11.03
N PRO A 302 2.59 -8.78 -11.84
CA PRO A 302 4.06 -8.65 -11.90
C PRO A 302 4.62 -7.24 -12.03
N HIS A 303 3.93 -6.41 -12.82
CA HIS A 303 4.26 -5.01 -13.09
C HIS A 303 4.06 -4.10 -11.87
N ILE A 304 3.49 -4.60 -10.77
CA ILE A 304 3.33 -3.92 -9.49
C ILE A 304 4.31 -4.50 -8.46
N ALA A 305 4.36 -5.83 -8.35
CA ALA A 305 5.11 -6.53 -7.32
C ALA A 305 6.62 -6.21 -7.35
N CYS A 306 7.22 -6.23 -8.54
CA CYS A 306 8.66 -6.01 -8.69
C CYS A 306 9.08 -4.55 -8.43
N PRO A 307 8.40 -3.52 -8.97
CA PRO A 307 8.63 -2.13 -8.58
C PRO A 307 8.54 -1.86 -7.08
N VAL A 308 7.53 -2.39 -6.39
CA VAL A 308 7.38 -2.22 -4.94
C VAL A 308 8.55 -2.86 -4.21
N SER A 309 8.87 -4.11 -4.52
CA SER A 309 9.95 -4.84 -3.85
C SER A 309 11.29 -4.15 -4.03
N TRP A 310 11.55 -3.68 -5.26
CA TRP A 310 12.79 -2.98 -5.59
C TRP A 310 12.88 -1.61 -4.92
N GLY A 311 11.82 -0.81 -4.98
CA GLY A 311 11.77 0.47 -4.28
C GLY A 311 11.98 0.30 -2.78
N TYR A 312 11.27 -0.65 -2.15
CA TYR A 312 11.39 -0.92 -0.72
C TYR A 312 12.81 -1.32 -0.32
N ALA A 313 13.40 -2.28 -1.04
CA ALA A 313 14.80 -2.67 -0.89
C ALA A 313 15.74 -1.46 -0.97
N ARG A 314 15.62 -0.65 -2.01
CA ARG A 314 16.43 0.57 -2.19
C ARG A 314 16.29 1.54 -1.02
N GLY A 315 15.07 1.74 -0.53
CA GLY A 315 14.77 2.61 0.60
C GLY A 315 15.47 2.18 1.89
N VAL A 316 15.46 0.88 2.18
CA VAL A 316 16.14 0.28 3.34
C VAL A 316 17.67 0.37 3.18
N TRP A 317 18.19 0.11 1.97
CA TRP A 317 19.64 0.14 1.71
C TRP A 317 20.24 1.53 1.79
N LYS A 318 19.62 2.50 1.11
CA LYS A 318 20.14 3.87 0.98
C LYS A 318 20.19 4.64 2.29
N LYS A 319 19.43 4.20 3.30
CA LYS A 319 19.54 4.73 4.65
C LYS A 319 20.87 4.38 5.33
N ALA A 320 21.39 3.20 5.07
CA ALA A 320 22.70 2.77 5.58
C ALA A 320 23.85 3.21 4.65
N PHE A 321 23.62 3.19 3.34
CA PHE A 321 24.63 3.48 2.32
C PHE A 321 24.09 4.53 1.32
N PRO A 322 24.19 5.84 1.64
CA PRO A 322 23.60 6.90 0.80
C PRO A 322 24.16 6.98 -0.62
N GLU A 323 25.42 6.59 -0.81
CA GLU A 323 26.06 6.49 -2.14
C GLU A 323 25.77 5.16 -2.85
N GLY A 324 25.09 4.23 -2.20
CA GLY A 324 24.84 2.90 -2.69
C GLY A 324 23.66 2.79 -3.65
N GLU A 325 23.57 1.66 -4.33
CA GLU A 325 22.46 1.34 -5.23
C GLU A 325 22.08 -0.14 -5.10
N VAL A 326 20.82 -0.44 -5.38
CA VAL A 326 20.32 -1.81 -5.43
C VAL A 326 19.88 -2.12 -6.85
N LEU A 327 20.41 -3.18 -7.41
CA LEU A 327 19.97 -3.73 -8.69
C LEU A 327 19.16 -5.00 -8.43
N MET A 328 18.05 -5.16 -9.14
CA MET A 328 17.27 -6.40 -9.15
C MET A 328 17.72 -7.26 -10.34
N GLY A 329 17.93 -8.55 -10.13
CA GLY A 329 18.30 -9.50 -11.18
C GLY A 329 17.06 -10.24 -11.68
N GLY A 330 17.09 -11.58 -11.54
CA GLY A 330 15.92 -12.43 -11.78
C GLY A 330 14.76 -12.11 -10.83
N THR A 331 13.52 -12.21 -11.32
CA THR A 331 12.32 -11.95 -10.50
C THR A 331 11.29 -13.05 -10.65
N MET A 332 10.60 -13.38 -9.55
CA MET A 332 9.54 -14.40 -9.56
C MET A 332 8.40 -14.04 -10.51
N ALA A 333 8.14 -12.75 -10.66
CA ALA A 333 7.09 -12.26 -11.52
C ALA A 333 7.39 -12.44 -13.03
N HIS A 334 8.64 -12.74 -13.37
CA HIS A 334 9.10 -13.09 -14.72
C HIS A 334 9.56 -14.56 -14.80
N GLY A 335 9.13 -15.41 -13.86
CA GLY A 335 9.35 -16.85 -13.89
C GLY A 335 10.64 -17.35 -13.22
N ALA A 336 11.43 -16.46 -12.59
CA ALA A 336 12.57 -16.89 -11.79
C ALA A 336 12.10 -17.60 -10.49
N PRO A 337 12.88 -18.53 -9.92
CA PRO A 337 12.49 -19.19 -8.66
C PRO A 337 12.52 -18.27 -7.44
N THR A 338 13.27 -17.16 -7.51
CA THR A 338 13.42 -16.16 -6.44
C THR A 338 13.62 -14.77 -7.05
N CYS A 339 13.41 -13.71 -6.26
CA CYS A 339 13.85 -12.37 -6.64
C CYS A 339 15.31 -12.16 -6.20
N GLU A 340 16.20 -11.89 -7.15
CA GLU A 340 17.61 -11.60 -6.88
C GLU A 340 17.85 -10.11 -6.73
N PHE A 341 18.71 -9.75 -5.77
CA PHE A 341 19.17 -8.38 -5.55
C PHE A 341 20.68 -8.33 -5.38
N THR A 342 21.30 -7.35 -6.01
CA THR A 342 22.69 -6.96 -5.75
C THR A 342 22.72 -5.57 -5.15
N TRP A 343 23.30 -5.46 -3.97
CA TRP A 343 23.34 -4.24 -3.15
C TRP A 343 24.77 -3.72 -3.16
N PHE A 344 25.00 -2.58 -3.77
CA PHE A 344 26.33 -1.97 -3.86
C PHE A 344 26.46 -0.85 -2.83
N VAL A 345 27.56 -0.85 -2.09
CA VAL A 345 27.87 0.20 -1.09
C VAL A 345 28.11 1.55 -1.77
N LYS A 346 28.64 1.53 -3.00
CA LYS A 346 28.87 2.73 -3.82
C LYS A 346 28.48 2.49 -5.27
N THR A 347 27.73 3.43 -5.83
CA THR A 347 27.20 3.37 -7.20
C THR A 347 28.27 3.77 -8.22
N SER A 348 28.54 2.90 -9.19
CA SER A 348 29.35 3.21 -10.39
C SER A 348 28.50 3.79 -11.52
N LYS A 349 29.15 4.37 -12.54
CA LYS A 349 28.44 4.85 -13.74
C LYS A 349 27.66 3.74 -14.44
N GLU A 350 28.26 2.56 -14.56
CA GLU A 350 27.62 1.38 -15.16
C GLU A 350 26.38 0.94 -14.37
N GLN A 351 26.45 0.94 -13.04
CA GLN A 351 25.30 0.62 -12.18
C GLN A 351 24.17 1.65 -12.30
N ALA A 352 24.52 2.94 -12.46
CA ALA A 352 23.53 3.98 -12.72
C ALA A 352 22.83 3.79 -14.08
N GLU A 353 23.54 3.35 -15.11
CA GLU A 353 22.96 3.00 -16.42
C GLU A 353 22.08 1.75 -16.34
N LEU A 354 22.53 0.72 -15.60
CA LEU A 354 21.74 -0.49 -15.34
C LEU A 354 20.47 -0.20 -14.55
N ARG A 355 20.48 0.78 -13.64
CA ARG A 355 19.29 1.22 -12.94
C ARG A 355 18.23 1.80 -13.86
N GLU A 356 18.60 2.63 -14.84
CA GLU A 356 17.61 3.18 -15.77
C GLU A 356 17.05 2.09 -16.68
N LYS A 357 17.87 1.10 -17.07
CA LYS A 357 17.42 -0.13 -17.73
C LYS A 357 16.45 -0.93 -16.87
N MET A 358 16.75 -1.10 -15.57
CA MET A 358 15.88 -1.76 -14.60
C MET A 358 14.46 -1.17 -14.59
N LYS A 359 14.34 0.16 -14.54
CA LYS A 359 13.03 0.83 -14.50
C LYS A 359 12.19 0.46 -15.71
N LYS A 360 12.79 0.41 -16.90
CA LYS A 360 12.13 0.01 -18.15
C LYS A 360 11.75 -1.47 -18.18
N TYR A 361 12.61 -2.34 -17.65
CA TYR A 361 12.31 -3.76 -17.51
C TYR A 361 11.09 -3.98 -16.61
N LEU A 362 11.05 -3.28 -15.48
CA LEU A 362 9.96 -3.36 -14.51
C LEU A 362 8.62 -2.84 -15.06
N THR A 363 8.65 -1.91 -16.04
CA THR A 363 7.45 -1.42 -16.74
C THR A 363 7.05 -2.27 -17.96
N LYS A 364 7.82 -3.33 -18.28
CA LYS A 364 7.73 -4.10 -19.54
C LYS A 364 7.88 -3.25 -20.80
N GLU A 365 8.63 -2.16 -20.73
CA GLU A 365 9.00 -1.37 -21.92
C GLU A 365 10.13 -2.03 -22.72
N GLU A 366 11.00 -2.78 -22.04
CA GLU A 366 12.13 -3.49 -22.67
C GLU A 366 12.28 -4.88 -22.05
N ASP A 367 12.41 -5.92 -22.88
CA ASP A 367 12.87 -7.24 -22.44
C ASP A 367 14.38 -7.19 -22.24
N ILE A 368 14.82 -7.19 -20.98
CA ILE A 368 16.24 -7.18 -20.63
C ILE A 368 16.60 -8.58 -20.16
N ARG A 369 17.55 -9.23 -20.84
CA ARG A 369 18.34 -10.30 -20.22
C ARG A 369 19.27 -9.63 -19.21
N MET A 370 18.81 -9.52 -17.97
CA MET A 370 19.67 -9.09 -16.88
C MET A 370 20.55 -10.26 -16.43
N LEU A 371 21.78 -9.88 -16.06
CA LEU A 371 22.97 -10.71 -15.83
C LEU A 371 22.71 -12.06 -15.17
#